data_AF-A0A0B8NZN1-F1
#
_entry.id   AF-A0A0B8NZN1-F1
#
_cell.length_a   1.000
_cell.length_b   1.000
_cell.length_c   1.000
_cell.angle_alpha   90.00
_cell.angle_beta   90.00
_cell.angle_gamma   90.00
#
_symmetry.space_group_name_H-M   'P 1'
#
loop_
_entity.id
_entity.type
_entity.pdbx_description
1 polymer ?
#
loop_
_entity_poly.entity_id
_entity_poly.type
_entity_poly.pdbx_seq_one_letter_code
_entity_poly.pdbx_strand_id
1 'polypeptide(L)'
;MKIGQAIRNANKNGENAVDAVLEIVGGTRLVSGKIVDIERTTAGGFVTGGVIIEKLNKAGTEAQPKDVCVHFQNELLLAHKGRKAEDLSEESLLATTPDLISILDHETGQPVTTEQLRYGQRVDLIAYPCDPKWRTEKGIEVAGPNYFGYDVDYKTIEQLTEGESA
;
A
#
# COMPACT_ATOMS: atom_id res chain seq x y z
N MET A 1 14.56 16.38 7.44
CA MET A 1 13.78 15.17 7.07
C MET A 1 12.86 14.79 8.22
N LYS A 2 11.54 15.06 8.09
CA LYS A 2 10.57 14.88 9.19
C LYS A 2 10.22 13.40 9.47
N ILE A 3 9.99 12.61 8.42
CA ILE A 3 9.58 11.19 8.53
C ILE A 3 10.63 10.35 9.25
N GLY A 4 11.88 10.35 8.78
CA GLY A 4 12.94 9.57 9.43
C GLY A 4 13.23 9.99 10.88
N GLN A 5 12.97 11.26 11.23
CA GLN A 5 13.06 11.72 12.62
C GLN A 5 11.88 11.18 13.46
N ALA A 6 10.66 11.22 12.93
CA ALA A 6 9.48 10.69 13.59
C ALA A 6 9.59 9.20 13.88
N ILE A 7 10.02 8.40 12.92
CA ILE A 7 10.27 6.95 13.11
C ILE A 7 11.28 6.71 14.24
N ARG A 8 12.40 7.43 14.24
CA ARG A 8 13.42 7.26 15.30
C ARG A 8 12.90 7.66 16.68
N ASN A 9 12.13 8.74 16.76
CA ASN A 9 11.56 9.21 18.02
C ASN A 9 10.51 8.24 18.55
N ALA A 10 9.58 7.79 17.70
CA ALA A 10 8.55 6.83 18.08
C ALA A 10 9.18 5.54 18.63
N ASN A 11 10.14 4.97 17.90
CA ASN A 11 10.88 3.79 18.36
C ASN A 11 11.61 4.02 19.69
N LYS A 12 12.24 5.19 19.87
CA LYS A 12 12.94 5.53 21.13
C LYS A 12 11.98 5.64 22.31
N ASN A 13 10.76 6.09 22.06
CA ASN A 13 9.73 6.28 23.08
C ASN A 13 8.84 5.04 23.30
N GLY A 14 9.01 3.97 22.51
CA GLY A 14 8.13 2.80 22.54
C GLY A 14 6.75 3.06 21.94
N GLU A 15 6.61 4.08 21.11
CA GLU A 15 5.40 4.42 20.36
C GLU A 15 5.38 3.66 19.03
N ASN A 16 4.20 3.56 18.40
CA ASN A 16 4.06 2.93 17.09
C ASN A 16 4.63 3.83 15.99
N ALA A 17 5.74 3.39 15.38
CA ALA A 17 6.41 4.16 14.34
C ALA A 17 5.58 4.33 13.06
N VAL A 18 4.73 3.37 12.71
CA VAL A 18 3.86 3.46 11.53
C VAL A 18 2.77 4.51 11.74
N ASP A 19 2.19 4.59 12.95
CA ASP A 19 1.20 5.62 13.27
C ASP A 19 1.81 7.03 13.15
N ALA A 20 3.06 7.21 13.62
CA ALA A 20 3.79 8.46 13.45
C ALA A 20 4.05 8.82 11.98
N VAL A 21 4.24 7.83 11.09
CA VAL A 21 4.35 8.07 9.65
C VAL A 21 3.00 8.49 9.08
N LEU A 22 1.92 7.77 9.40
CA LEU A 22 0.56 8.05 8.93
C LEU A 22 0.09 9.46 9.29
N GLU A 23 0.39 9.92 10.50
CA GLU A 23 0.08 11.29 10.95
C GLU A 23 0.76 12.35 10.07
N ILE A 24 2.01 12.10 9.65
CA ILE A 24 2.77 13.04 8.83
C ILE A 24 2.28 13.07 7.38
N VAL A 25 1.95 11.91 6.82
CA VAL A 25 1.57 11.79 5.40
C VAL A 25 0.07 11.96 5.17
N GLY A 26 -0.73 12.03 6.23
CA GLY A 26 -2.20 12.07 6.13
C GLY A 26 -2.76 10.81 5.48
N GLY A 27 -2.19 9.65 5.85
CA GLY A 27 -2.46 8.37 5.21
C GLY A 27 -3.42 7.47 5.97
N THR A 28 -3.74 6.35 5.34
CA THR A 28 -4.49 5.24 5.93
C THR A 28 -3.64 3.97 5.99
N ARG A 29 -3.96 3.11 6.94
CA ARG A 29 -3.42 1.75 7.03
C ARG A 29 -4.40 0.78 6.40
N LEU A 30 -4.05 0.22 5.24
CA LEU A 30 -4.87 -0.74 4.51
C LEU A 30 -4.92 -2.09 5.21
N VAL A 31 -3.77 -2.60 5.69
CA VAL A 31 -3.69 -3.84 6.46
C VAL A 31 -2.43 -3.90 7.32
N SER A 32 -2.55 -4.40 8.55
CA SER A 32 -1.42 -4.93 9.33
C SER A 32 -1.37 -6.45 9.16
N GLY A 33 -0.33 -6.96 8.51
CA GLY A 33 -0.33 -8.33 8.05
C GLY A 33 1.04 -8.99 8.00
N LYS A 34 1.03 -10.21 7.49
CA LYS A 34 2.23 -11.00 7.21
C LYS A 34 2.26 -11.31 5.72
N ILE A 35 3.43 -11.15 5.11
CA ILE A 35 3.63 -11.57 3.72
C ILE A 35 3.56 -13.10 3.65
N VAL A 36 2.63 -13.62 2.86
CA VAL A 36 2.39 -15.06 2.67
C VAL A 36 2.67 -15.54 1.27
N ASP A 37 2.87 -14.64 0.31
CA ASP A 37 3.32 -15.01 -1.03
C ASP A 37 4.01 -13.83 -1.71
N ILE A 38 4.98 -14.13 -2.58
CA ILE A 38 5.70 -13.13 -3.38
C ILE A 38 6.01 -13.74 -4.73
N GLU A 39 5.50 -13.11 -5.78
CA GLU A 39 5.88 -13.38 -7.16
C GLU A 39 6.74 -12.22 -7.68
N ARG A 40 7.88 -12.53 -8.29
CA ARG A 40 8.77 -11.55 -8.91
C ARG A 40 9.26 -12.08 -10.24
N THR A 41 9.10 -11.25 -11.26
CA THR A 41 9.67 -11.47 -12.59
C THR A 41 10.45 -10.23 -13.00
N THR A 42 11.60 -10.43 -13.64
CA THR A 42 12.31 -9.33 -14.30
C THR A 42 11.93 -9.35 -15.78
N ALA A 43 11.16 -8.35 -16.22
CA ALA A 43 10.70 -8.22 -17.59
C ALA A 43 10.96 -6.80 -18.10
N GLY A 44 11.53 -6.67 -19.30
CA GLY A 44 11.75 -5.35 -19.93
C GLY A 44 12.69 -4.41 -19.15
N GLY A 45 13.51 -4.93 -18.23
CA GLY A 45 14.37 -4.13 -17.35
C GLY A 45 13.70 -3.65 -16.06
N PHE A 46 12.46 -4.06 -15.79
CA PHE A 46 11.71 -3.74 -14.58
C PHE A 46 11.51 -4.97 -13.71
N VAL A 47 11.46 -4.77 -12.39
CA VAL A 47 11.04 -5.79 -11.43
C VAL A 47 9.53 -5.68 -11.28
N THR A 48 8.81 -6.61 -11.88
CA THR A 48 7.34 -6.68 -11.82
C THR A 48 6.90 -7.85 -10.95
N GLY A 49 5.74 -7.74 -10.32
CA GLY A 49 5.21 -8.85 -9.55
C GLY A 49 4.08 -8.47 -8.60
N GLY A 50 3.80 -9.41 -7.70
CA GLY A 50 2.75 -9.29 -6.70
C GLY A 50 3.20 -9.78 -5.33
N VAL A 51 2.63 -9.22 -4.28
CA VAL A 51 2.79 -9.68 -2.90
C VAL A 51 1.44 -9.86 -2.24
N ILE A 52 1.27 -10.98 -1.55
CA ILE A 52 0.05 -11.28 -0.79
C ILE A 52 0.32 -11.07 0.69
N ILE A 53 -0.50 -10.23 1.32
CA ILE A 53 -0.45 -9.88 2.74
C ILE A 53 -1.70 -10.42 3.41
N GLU A 54 -1.52 -11.35 4.35
CA GLU A 54 -2.60 -11.89 5.18
C GLU A 54 -2.66 -11.11 6.49
N LYS A 55 -3.85 -10.60 6.86
CA LYS A 55 -4.08 -9.85 8.09
C LYS A 55 -3.73 -10.69 9.32
N LEU A 56 -3.05 -10.08 10.29
CA LEU A 56 -2.78 -10.72 11.57
C LEU A 56 -4.05 -10.69 12.44
N ASN A 57 -4.48 -11.83 12.98
CA ASN A 57 -5.72 -11.96 13.79
C ASN A 57 -5.87 -10.98 14.97
N LYS A 58 -4.77 -10.39 15.45
CA LYS A 58 -4.74 -9.44 16.59
C LYS A 58 -4.26 -8.04 16.21
N ALA A 59 -3.95 -7.78 14.95
CA ALA A 59 -3.48 -6.48 14.49
C ALA A 59 -4.48 -5.89 13.48
N GLY A 60 -4.63 -4.56 13.50
CA GLY A 60 -5.58 -3.86 12.66
C GLY A 60 -7.02 -3.86 13.19
N THR A 61 -7.94 -3.32 12.38
CA THR A 61 -9.37 -3.24 12.71
C THR A 61 -10.14 -4.40 12.08
N GLU A 62 -11.36 -4.66 12.56
CA GLU A 62 -12.24 -5.68 11.95
C GLU A 62 -12.58 -5.35 10.49
N ALA A 63 -12.68 -4.05 10.15
CA ALA A 63 -12.95 -3.57 8.80
C ALA A 63 -11.84 -3.92 7.79
N GLN A 64 -10.58 -4.05 8.23
CA GLN A 64 -9.49 -4.39 7.31
C GLN A 64 -9.69 -5.76 6.66
N PRO A 65 -9.41 -5.88 5.35
CA PRO A 65 -9.57 -7.13 4.63
C PRO A 65 -8.67 -8.24 5.17
N LYS A 66 -9.13 -9.48 5.04
CA LYS A 66 -8.37 -10.67 5.47
C LYS A 66 -7.10 -10.85 4.65
N ASP A 67 -7.19 -10.66 3.34
CA ASP A 67 -6.12 -10.86 2.38
C ASP A 67 -6.05 -9.65 1.45
N VAL A 68 -4.84 -9.16 1.22
CA VAL A 68 -4.55 -8.06 0.29
C VAL A 68 -3.51 -8.51 -0.71
N CYS A 69 -3.82 -8.33 -1.99
CA CYS A 69 -2.89 -8.47 -3.10
C CYS A 69 -2.37 -7.08 -3.50
N VAL A 70 -1.05 -6.94 -3.59
CA VAL A 70 -0.40 -5.69 -4.00
C VAL A 70 0.44 -5.95 -5.25
N HIS A 71 0.23 -5.16 -6.28
CA HIS A 71 0.95 -5.23 -7.55
C HIS A 71 2.02 -4.15 -7.64
N PHE A 72 3.16 -4.49 -8.24
CA PHE A 72 4.27 -3.56 -8.38
C PHE A 72 5.02 -3.69 -9.72
N GLN A 73 5.63 -2.57 -10.13
CA GLN A 73 6.64 -2.48 -11.19
C GLN A 73 7.71 -1.48 -10.73
N ASN A 74 8.78 -1.99 -10.11
CA ASN A 74 9.74 -1.26 -9.25
C ASN A 74 9.09 -0.60 -8.02
N GLU A 75 8.01 0.15 -8.22
CA GLU A 75 7.17 0.78 -7.19
C GLU A 75 5.82 0.06 -7.05
N LEU A 76 5.18 0.23 -5.89
CA LEU A 76 3.84 -0.31 -5.63
C LEU A 76 2.80 0.51 -6.41
N LEU A 77 1.99 -0.16 -7.24
CA LEU A 77 1.06 0.50 -8.17
C LEU A 77 -0.40 0.40 -7.74
N LEU A 78 -0.78 -0.74 -7.15
CA LEU A 78 -2.17 -1.05 -6.84
C LEU A 78 -2.25 -2.04 -5.69
N ALA A 79 -3.23 -1.86 -4.80
CA ALA A 79 -3.60 -2.82 -3.76
C ALA A 79 -5.10 -3.11 -3.82
N HIS A 80 -5.48 -4.37 -3.65
CA HIS A 80 -6.88 -4.79 -3.63
C HIS A 80 -7.12 -5.99 -2.70
N LYS A 81 -8.38 -6.16 -2.27
CA LYS A 81 -8.83 -7.32 -1.48
C LYS A 81 -8.71 -8.59 -2.32
N GLY A 82 -8.19 -9.67 -1.75
CA GLY A 82 -8.04 -10.96 -2.43
C GLY A 82 -6.61 -11.52 -2.42
N ARG A 83 -6.40 -12.61 -3.15
CA ARG A 83 -5.12 -13.32 -3.26
C ARG A 83 -4.63 -13.52 -4.68
N LYS A 84 -5.46 -13.25 -5.68
CA LYS A 84 -5.14 -13.45 -7.10
C LYS A 84 -5.35 -12.16 -7.87
N ALA A 85 -4.61 -11.98 -8.96
CA ALA A 85 -4.78 -10.82 -9.82
C ALA A 85 -6.22 -10.70 -10.35
N GLU A 86 -6.87 -11.83 -10.63
CA GLU A 86 -8.27 -11.90 -11.07
C GLU A 86 -9.29 -11.44 -10.03
N ASP A 87 -8.91 -11.32 -8.75
CA ASP A 87 -9.79 -10.79 -7.70
C ASP A 87 -9.93 -9.25 -7.80
N LEU A 88 -9.16 -8.60 -8.68
CA LEU A 88 -9.21 -7.16 -8.89
C LEU A 88 -10.56 -6.75 -9.51
N SER A 89 -11.23 -5.82 -8.85
CA SER A 89 -12.44 -5.15 -9.31
C SER A 89 -12.54 -3.77 -8.65
N GLU A 90 -13.49 -2.96 -9.12
CA GLU A 90 -13.83 -1.68 -8.52
C GLU A 90 -14.20 -1.77 -7.04
N GLU A 91 -14.79 -2.90 -6.61
CA GLU A 91 -15.21 -3.13 -5.23
C GLU A 91 -14.09 -3.68 -4.34
N SER A 92 -13.14 -4.41 -4.93
CA SER A 92 -11.99 -4.93 -4.20
C SER A 92 -10.84 -3.93 -4.09
N LEU A 93 -10.83 -2.87 -4.90
CA LEU A 93 -9.79 -1.84 -4.92
C LEU A 93 -9.63 -1.17 -3.53
N LEU A 94 -8.39 -1.11 -3.05
CA LEU A 94 -8.03 -0.47 -1.78
C LEU A 94 -7.19 0.80 -1.97
N ALA A 95 -6.31 0.79 -2.97
CA ALA A 95 -5.51 1.93 -3.37
C ALA A 95 -4.93 1.71 -4.77
N THR A 96 -4.68 2.80 -5.49
CA THR A 96 -3.92 2.76 -6.74
C THR A 96 -3.21 4.08 -7.00
N THR A 97 -2.14 4.01 -7.79
CA THR A 97 -1.47 5.17 -8.39
C THR A 97 -2.48 6.11 -9.07
N PRO A 98 -2.29 7.44 -9.04
CA PRO A 98 -1.11 8.17 -8.56
C PRO A 98 -0.97 8.27 -7.04
N ASP A 99 -1.98 7.90 -6.23
CA ASP A 99 -1.81 7.90 -4.77
C ASP A 99 -0.71 6.91 -4.35
N LEU A 100 0.00 7.26 -3.29
CA LEU A 100 1.21 6.55 -2.90
C LEU A 100 0.86 5.36 -2.03
N ILE A 101 1.49 4.22 -2.33
CA ILE A 101 1.36 2.98 -1.56
C ILE A 101 2.75 2.64 -1.02
N SER A 102 2.84 2.23 0.24
CA SER A 102 4.11 1.86 0.86
C SER A 102 3.94 0.69 1.82
N ILE A 103 4.96 -0.17 1.86
CA ILE A 103 5.05 -1.25 2.83
C ILE A 103 6.08 -0.84 3.88
N LEU A 104 5.65 -0.81 5.14
CA LEU A 104 6.51 -0.54 6.28
C LEU A 104 6.68 -1.80 7.11
N ASP A 105 7.87 -1.98 7.68
CA ASP A 105 8.10 -3.01 8.69
C ASP A 105 7.23 -2.74 9.91
N HIS A 106 6.47 -3.74 10.34
CA HIS A 106 5.43 -3.59 11.37
C HIS A 106 5.98 -3.18 12.74
N GLU A 107 7.22 -3.57 13.05
CA GLU A 107 7.83 -3.30 14.36
C GLU A 107 8.59 -1.98 14.36
N THR A 108 9.29 -1.66 13.28
CA THR A 108 10.24 -0.54 13.23
C THR A 108 9.73 0.68 12.46
N GLY A 109 8.70 0.52 11.63
CA GLY A 109 8.19 1.55 10.73
C GLY A 109 9.14 1.90 9.57
N GLN A 110 10.22 1.14 9.38
CA GLN A 110 11.13 1.36 8.25
C GLN A 110 10.49 0.94 6.93
N PRO A 111 10.69 1.68 5.84
CA PRO A 111 10.17 1.27 4.54
C PRO A 111 10.85 -0.01 4.06
N VAL A 112 10.05 -0.91 3.49
CA VAL A 112 10.51 -2.15 2.86
C VAL A 112 10.36 -2.00 1.34
N THR A 113 11.48 -2.00 0.63
CA THR A 113 11.45 -1.88 -0.84
C THR A 113 10.96 -3.16 -1.51
N THR A 114 10.54 -3.07 -2.78
CA THR A 114 10.05 -4.23 -3.53
C THR A 114 11.09 -5.34 -3.66
N GLU A 115 12.39 -5.03 -3.64
CA GLU A 115 13.50 -6.00 -3.63
C GLU A 115 13.75 -6.60 -2.23
N GLN A 116 13.35 -5.89 -1.17
CA GLN A 116 13.52 -6.31 0.22
C GLN A 116 12.38 -7.18 0.73
N LEU A 117 11.22 -7.24 0.06
CA LEU A 117 10.10 -8.10 0.49
C LEU A 117 10.56 -9.56 0.65
N ARG A 118 10.14 -10.21 1.73
CA ARG A 118 10.40 -11.63 2.05
C ARG A 118 9.17 -12.26 2.66
N TYR A 119 8.94 -13.53 2.32
CA TYR A 119 7.91 -14.34 2.97
C TYR A 119 8.10 -14.31 4.49
N GLY A 120 7.00 -14.18 5.23
CA GLY A 120 6.98 -14.18 6.68
C GLY A 120 7.24 -12.82 7.35
N GLN A 121 7.65 -11.79 6.61
CA GLN A 121 7.76 -10.44 7.16
C GLN A 121 6.41 -9.95 7.68
N ARG A 122 6.41 -9.32 8.86
CA ARG A 122 5.27 -8.59 9.39
C ARG A 122 5.35 -7.16 8.92
N VAL A 123 4.30 -6.69 8.28
CA VAL A 123 4.29 -5.41 7.60
C VAL A 123 2.98 -4.67 7.82
N ASP A 124 3.05 -3.35 7.70
CA ASP A 124 1.91 -2.48 7.51
C ASP A 124 1.91 -2.00 6.06
N LEU A 125 0.82 -2.28 5.34
CA LEU A 125 0.55 -1.67 4.05
C LEU A 125 -0.20 -0.37 4.30
N ILE A 126 0.39 0.75 3.88
CA ILE A 126 -0.20 2.08 4.00
C ILE A 126 -0.43 2.69 2.63
N ALA A 127 -1.41 3.57 2.54
CA ALA A 127 -1.67 4.39 1.36
C ALA A 127 -1.95 5.83 1.76
N TYR A 128 -1.54 6.80 0.94
CA TYR A 128 -1.66 8.21 1.26
C TYR A 128 -1.75 9.10 0.00
N PRO A 129 -2.35 10.30 0.12
CA PRO A 129 -2.59 11.18 -1.01
C PRO A 129 -1.31 11.54 -1.78
N CYS A 130 -1.40 11.54 -3.10
CA CYS A 130 -0.39 12.17 -3.95
C CYS A 130 -0.54 13.69 -3.99
N ASP A 131 0.46 14.36 -4.60
CA ASP A 131 0.35 15.79 -4.87
C ASP A 131 -0.87 16.07 -5.79
N PRO A 132 -1.68 17.11 -5.52
CA PRO A 132 -2.86 17.43 -6.31
C PRO A 132 -2.62 17.57 -7.82
N LYS A 133 -1.39 17.89 -8.25
CA LYS A 133 -1.03 17.95 -9.67
C LYS A 133 -1.24 16.62 -10.39
N TRP A 134 -1.05 15.50 -9.70
CA TRP A 134 -1.23 14.16 -10.26
C TRP A 134 -2.70 13.73 -10.34
N ARG A 135 -3.59 14.39 -9.59
CA ARG A 135 -5.04 14.14 -9.60
C ARG A 135 -5.79 14.89 -10.72
N THR A 136 -5.05 15.59 -11.58
CA THR A 136 -5.61 16.17 -12.80
C THR A 136 -5.88 15.09 -13.85
N GLU A 137 -6.77 15.36 -14.81
CA GLU A 137 -7.03 14.43 -15.93
C GLU A 137 -5.72 13.98 -16.61
N LYS A 138 -4.82 14.93 -16.89
CA LYS A 138 -3.52 14.59 -17.50
C LYS A 138 -2.60 13.80 -16.56
N GLY A 139 -2.64 14.09 -15.26
CA GLY A 139 -1.87 13.34 -14.27
C GLY A 139 -2.32 11.89 -14.18
N ILE A 140 -3.63 11.66 -14.16
CA ILE A 140 -4.24 10.33 -14.15
C ILE A 140 -3.98 9.60 -15.48
N GLU A 141 -4.02 10.29 -16.61
CA GLU A 141 -3.71 9.71 -17.93
C GLU A 141 -2.30 9.08 -17.99
N VAL A 142 -1.31 9.70 -17.32
CA VAL A 142 0.10 9.28 -17.41
C VAL A 142 0.62 8.53 -16.19
N ALA A 143 -0.12 8.55 -15.07
CA ALA A 143 0.31 7.95 -13.81
C ALA A 143 -0.83 7.21 -13.08
N GLY A 144 -2.02 7.10 -13.67
CA GLY A 144 -3.13 6.33 -13.13
C GLY A 144 -3.07 4.84 -13.48
N PRO A 145 -4.00 4.03 -12.95
CA PRO A 145 -4.01 2.58 -13.11
C PRO A 145 -4.00 2.13 -14.58
N ASN A 146 -4.79 2.78 -15.43
CA ASN A 146 -4.89 2.47 -16.85
C ASN A 146 -3.57 2.64 -17.61
N TYR A 147 -2.72 3.59 -17.21
CA TYR A 147 -1.39 3.78 -17.81
C TYR A 147 -0.49 2.54 -17.59
N PHE A 148 -0.67 1.87 -16.45
CA PHE A 148 0.05 0.64 -16.10
C PHE A 148 -0.70 -0.64 -16.52
N GLY A 149 -1.82 -0.52 -17.23
CA GLY A 149 -2.58 -1.66 -17.76
C GLY A 149 -3.57 -2.29 -16.78
N TYR A 150 -3.93 -1.61 -15.68
CA TYR A 150 -5.00 -2.03 -14.79
C TYR A 150 -6.32 -1.39 -15.21
N ASP A 151 -7.30 -2.21 -15.60
CA ASP A 151 -8.64 -1.79 -16.02
C ASP A 151 -9.53 -1.48 -14.80
N VAL A 152 -9.18 -0.40 -14.10
CA VAL A 152 -9.94 0.18 -12.98
C VAL A 152 -9.89 1.70 -13.05
N ASP A 153 -10.94 2.35 -12.56
CA ASP A 153 -11.01 3.80 -12.45
C ASP A 153 -10.19 4.31 -11.26
N TYR A 154 -9.46 5.40 -11.46
CA TYR A 154 -8.79 6.07 -10.35
C TYR A 154 -9.83 6.66 -9.39
N LYS A 155 -9.74 6.22 -8.13
CA LYS A 155 -10.42 6.81 -6.98
C LYS A 155 -9.37 7.24 -5.97
N THR A 156 -9.55 8.40 -5.36
CA THR A 156 -8.59 8.88 -4.37
C THR A 156 -8.64 8.00 -3.12
N ILE A 157 -7.54 7.94 -2.39
CA ILE A 157 -7.49 7.15 -1.15
C ILE A 157 -8.57 7.57 -0.14
N GLU A 158 -8.88 8.86 -0.09
CA GLU A 158 -9.95 9.41 0.75
C GLU A 158 -11.29 8.77 0.36
N GLN A 159 -11.64 8.75 -0.93
CA GLN A 159 -12.89 8.13 -1.42
C GLN A 159 -12.97 6.62 -1.12
N LEU A 160 -11.84 5.92 -1.25
CA LEU A 160 -11.78 4.47 -1.00
C LEU A 160 -11.91 4.13 0.50
N THR A 161 -11.49 5.02 1.39
CA THR A 161 -11.58 4.82 2.84
C THR A 161 -12.89 5.32 3.47
N GLU A 162 -13.51 6.35 2.89
CA GLU A 162 -14.78 6.91 3.39
C GLU A 162 -15.98 5.96 3.16
N GLY A 163 -15.90 5.09 2.14
CA GLY A 163 -16.94 4.10 1.82
C GLY A 163 -17.17 3.01 2.87
N GLU A 164 -16.32 2.92 3.90
CA GLU A 164 -16.47 1.96 5.02
C GLU A 164 -17.22 2.55 6.24
N SER A 165 -17.70 3.80 6.17
CA SER A 165 -18.40 4.50 7.28
C SER A 165 -19.92 4.71 7.08
N ALA A 166 -20.57 3.97 6.18
CA ALA A 166 -22.01 4.07 5.93
C ALA A 166 -22.80 2.82 6.36
#